data_AF-A0A3G2YUY6-F1
#
_entry.id   AF-A0A3G2YUY6-F1
#
_cell.length_a   1.000
_cell.length_b   1.000
_cell.length_c   1.000
_cell.angle_alpha   90.00
_cell.angle_beta   90.00
_cell.angle_gamma   90.00
#
_symmetry.space_group_name_H-M   'P 1'
#
loop_
_entity.id
_entity.type
_entity.pdbx_description
1 polymer ?
#
loop_
_entity_poly.entity_id
_entity_poly.type
_entity_poly.pdbx_seq_one_letter_code
_entity_poly.pdbx_strand_id
1 'polypeptide(L)'
;CRASSVKILEQHKMRKAIIFSFLILFNVAFLMASDNKKSNDEILAHYDNVMKKCNETFQVSQAYLESFRDSGSFPDETIEMPKCYINCLLTSMEVLSEDTFKPAETAAIYTVINEGTDVKDVEKVATECSERNETSKCDRGYEYLKCIKTAMMEKRLKQ
;
A
#
# COMPACT_ATOMS: atom_id res chain seq x y z
N CYS A 1 -0.83 56.53 45.97
CA CYS A 1 -0.34 56.08 44.63
C CYS A 1 0.68 54.94 44.77
N ARG A 2 0.29 53.66 44.71
CA ARG A 2 1.26 52.54 44.48
C ARG A 2 0.68 51.15 44.19
N ALA A 3 -0.63 50.99 43.97
CA ALA A 3 -1.24 49.66 43.87
C ALA A 3 -1.47 49.14 42.44
N SER A 4 -1.46 49.98 41.40
CA SER A 4 -1.84 49.55 40.04
C SER A 4 -0.68 49.01 39.19
N SER A 5 0.58 49.36 39.48
CA SER A 5 1.71 49.03 38.61
C SER A 5 2.24 47.60 38.76
N VAL A 6 1.94 46.92 39.87
CA VAL A 6 2.44 45.55 40.16
C VAL A 6 1.62 44.47 39.45
N LYS A 7 0.30 44.66 39.30
CA LYS A 7 -0.59 43.67 38.66
C LYS A 7 -0.37 43.53 37.15
N ILE A 8 0.11 44.58 36.48
CA ILE A 8 0.33 44.59 35.02
C ILE A 8 1.63 43.84 34.65
N LEU A 9 2.65 43.90 35.50
CA LEU A 9 3.95 43.25 35.26
C LEU A 9 3.90 41.71 35.41
N GLU A 10 3.09 41.22 36.35
CA GLU A 10 2.85 39.78 36.56
C GLU A 10 2.01 39.14 35.43
N GLN A 11 0.98 39.84 34.94
CA GLN A 11 0.15 39.39 33.81
C GLN A 11 0.96 39.19 32.53
N HIS A 12 2.02 39.98 32.32
CA HIS A 12 2.83 39.93 31.10
C HIS A 12 3.85 38.79 31.08
N LYS A 13 4.35 38.35 32.25
CA LYS A 13 5.24 37.18 32.38
C LYS A 13 4.49 35.87 32.14
N MET A 14 3.28 35.75 32.70
CA MET A 14 2.41 34.57 32.53
C MET A 14 2.00 34.36 31.07
N ARG A 15 1.62 35.43 30.35
CA ARG A 15 1.24 35.33 28.93
C ARG A 15 2.41 34.89 28.03
N LYS A 16 3.63 35.35 28.30
CA LYS A 16 4.82 34.91 27.56
C LYS A 16 5.14 33.44 27.82
N ALA A 17 5.07 32.98 29.07
CA ALA A 17 5.31 31.58 29.42
C ALA A 17 4.30 30.62 28.75
N ILE A 18 3.02 31.01 28.68
CA ILE A 18 1.98 30.22 28.03
C ILE A 18 2.25 30.12 26.52
N ILE A 19 2.56 31.23 25.85
CA ILE A 19 2.83 31.25 24.40
C ILE A 19 4.09 30.42 24.05
N PHE A 20 5.16 30.52 24.84
CA PHE A 20 6.36 29.71 24.64
C PHE A 20 6.11 28.21 24.86
N SER A 21 5.27 27.84 25.83
CA SER A 21 4.91 26.43 26.08
C SER A 21 4.11 25.83 24.92
N PHE A 22 3.14 26.58 24.36
CA PHE A 22 2.38 26.13 23.19
C PHE A 22 3.23 26.00 21.92
N LEU A 23 4.19 26.92 21.68
CA LEU A 23 5.10 26.85 20.54
C LEU A 23 6.01 25.62 20.60
N ILE A 24 6.50 25.23 21.78
CA ILE A 24 7.32 24.03 21.95
C ILE A 24 6.50 22.77 21.67
N LEU A 25 5.26 22.68 22.20
CA LEU A 25 4.38 21.54 21.95
C LEU A 25 4.00 21.38 20.47
N PHE A 26 3.79 22.49 19.76
CA PHE A 26 3.48 22.45 18.33
C PHE A 26 4.63 21.93 17.47
N ASN A 27 5.88 22.27 17.83
CA ASN A 27 7.07 21.77 17.13
C ASN A 27 7.34 20.28 17.41
N VAL A 28 7.09 19.82 18.64
CA VAL A 28 7.25 18.39 18.99
C VAL A 28 6.19 17.52 18.31
N ALA A 29 4.93 18.00 18.20
CA ALA A 29 3.88 17.29 17.47
C ALA A 29 4.19 17.19 15.96
N PHE A 30 4.78 18.22 15.36
CA PHE A 30 5.16 18.22 13.94
C PHE A 30 6.28 17.21 13.62
N LEU A 31 7.18 16.92 14.57
CA LEU A 31 8.21 15.89 14.41
C LEU A 31 7.66 14.45 14.42
N MET A 32 6.46 14.23 14.95
CA MET A 32 5.84 12.89 15.02
C MET A 32 5.04 12.50 13.77
N ALA A 33 4.92 13.41 12.78
CA ALA A 33 4.17 13.18 11.54
C ALA A 33 5.12 13.10 10.33
N SER A 34 6.07 12.16 10.36
CA SER A 34 6.83 11.78 9.17
C SER A 34 6.21 10.53 8.57
N ASP A 35 5.25 10.70 7.66
CA ASP A 35 4.89 9.60 6.75
C ASP A 35 6.15 9.26 5.95
N ASN A 36 6.77 8.12 6.25
CA ASN A 36 7.88 7.58 5.47
C ASN A 36 7.32 7.07 4.15
N LYS A 37 6.95 7.99 3.25
CA LYS A 37 6.45 7.67 1.93
C LYS A 37 7.63 7.13 1.12
N LYS A 38 7.72 5.80 1.03
CA LYS A 38 8.66 5.10 0.16
C LYS A 38 8.54 5.67 -1.25
N SER A 39 9.66 6.00 -1.87
CA SER A 39 9.68 6.56 -3.23
C SER A 39 9.27 5.50 -4.26
N ASN A 40 8.78 5.92 -5.43
CA ASN A 40 8.38 5.00 -6.49
C ASN A 40 9.55 4.11 -6.94
N ASP A 41 10.77 4.65 -7.02
CA ASP A 41 11.97 3.90 -7.41
C ASP A 41 12.30 2.81 -6.39
N GLU A 42 12.16 3.10 -5.10
CA GLU A 42 12.35 2.11 -4.03
C GLU A 42 11.26 1.02 -4.04
N ILE A 43 10.03 1.36 -4.44
CA ILE A 43 8.95 0.38 -4.61
C ILE A 43 9.26 -0.56 -5.78
N LEU A 44 9.69 -0.02 -6.93
CA LEU A 44 10.07 -0.81 -8.11
C LEU A 44 11.26 -1.72 -7.81
N ALA A 45 12.33 -1.18 -7.24
CA ALA A 45 13.52 -1.97 -6.87
C ALA A 45 13.18 -3.08 -5.87
N HIS A 46 12.27 -2.80 -4.93
CA HIS A 46 11.79 -3.80 -3.99
C HIS A 46 10.95 -4.88 -4.67
N TYR A 47 10.03 -4.50 -5.56
CA TYR A 47 9.20 -5.41 -6.33
C TYR A 47 10.05 -6.37 -7.19
N ASP A 48 11.07 -5.86 -7.89
CA ASP A 48 11.99 -6.67 -8.70
C ASP A 48 12.74 -7.72 -7.86
N ASN A 49 13.22 -7.32 -6.68
CA ASN A 49 13.86 -8.24 -5.75
C ASN A 49 12.89 -9.31 -5.23
N VAL A 50 11.64 -8.93 -4.96
CA VAL A 50 10.59 -9.87 -4.54
C VAL A 50 10.23 -10.85 -5.65
N MET A 51 10.12 -10.39 -6.90
CA MET A 51 9.90 -11.29 -8.05
C MET A 51 11.00 -12.34 -8.17
N LYS A 52 12.27 -11.93 -8.06
CA LYS A 52 13.40 -12.85 -8.11
C LYS A 52 13.33 -13.88 -6.97
N LYS A 53 13.12 -13.42 -5.73
CA LYS A 53 13.04 -14.29 -4.54
C LYS A 53 11.89 -15.28 -4.65
N CYS A 54 10.72 -14.85 -5.09
CA CYS A 54 9.57 -15.73 -5.26
C CYS A 54 9.80 -16.74 -6.39
N ASN A 55 10.50 -16.36 -7.46
CA ASN A 55 10.81 -17.27 -8.57
C ASN A 55 11.83 -18.35 -8.19
N GLU A 56 12.74 -18.06 -7.25
CA GLU A 56 13.66 -19.06 -6.69
C GLU A 56 12.92 -20.18 -5.95
N THR A 57 11.77 -19.88 -5.34
CA THR A 57 10.95 -20.85 -4.59
C THR A 57 9.87 -21.50 -5.47
N PHE A 58 9.19 -20.70 -6.29
CA PHE A 58 8.11 -21.10 -7.16
C PHE A 58 8.51 -20.76 -8.59
N GLN A 59 9.10 -21.73 -9.28
CA GLN A 59 9.60 -21.52 -10.63
C GLN A 59 8.43 -21.34 -11.60
N VAL A 60 8.27 -20.13 -12.10
CA VAL A 60 7.21 -19.81 -13.06
C VAL A 60 7.84 -19.47 -14.41
N SER A 61 7.31 -20.05 -15.47
CA SER A 61 7.75 -19.71 -16.82
C SER A 61 7.32 -18.28 -17.18
N GLN A 62 8.15 -17.60 -17.96
CA GLN A 62 7.86 -16.26 -18.44
C GLN A 62 6.50 -16.19 -19.18
N ALA A 63 6.13 -17.23 -19.92
CA ALA A 63 4.86 -17.31 -20.64
C ALA A 63 3.63 -17.23 -19.72
N TYR A 64 3.70 -17.76 -18.50
CA TYR A 64 2.62 -17.64 -17.52
C TYR A 64 2.48 -16.21 -17.00
N LEU A 65 3.62 -15.54 -16.74
CA LEU A 65 3.62 -14.15 -16.28
C LEU A 65 3.13 -13.20 -17.38
N GLU A 66 3.49 -13.46 -18.63
CA GLU A 66 3.01 -12.71 -19.80
C GLU A 66 1.51 -12.91 -20.01
N SER A 67 1.02 -14.16 -19.98
CA SER A 67 -0.42 -14.44 -20.02
C SER A 67 -1.16 -13.67 -18.92
N PHE A 68 -0.65 -13.69 -17.69
CA PHE A 68 -1.29 -12.96 -16.60
C PHE A 68 -1.32 -11.44 -16.83
N ARG A 69 -0.22 -10.87 -17.33
CA ARG A 69 -0.16 -9.44 -17.67
C ARG A 69 -1.14 -9.06 -18.77
N ASP A 70 -1.35 -9.93 -19.74
CA ASP A 70 -2.07 -9.63 -20.98
C ASP A 70 -3.56 -10.00 -20.90
N SER A 71 -3.91 -11.12 -20.26
CA SER A 71 -5.29 -11.63 -20.11
C SER A 71 -5.85 -11.54 -18.70
N GLY A 72 -5.02 -11.22 -17.70
CA GLY A 72 -5.42 -11.24 -16.29
C GLY A 72 -5.53 -12.62 -15.66
N SER A 73 -5.18 -13.68 -16.39
CA SER A 73 -5.29 -15.07 -15.95
C SER A 73 -4.12 -15.94 -16.45
N PHE A 74 -3.89 -17.06 -15.76
CA PHE A 74 -2.97 -18.08 -16.24
C PHE A 74 -3.62 -18.98 -17.30
N PRO A 75 -2.84 -19.53 -18.25
CA PRO A 75 -3.36 -20.35 -19.34
C PRO A 75 -3.91 -21.70 -18.84
N ASP A 76 -3.29 -22.27 -17.80
CA ASP A 76 -3.80 -23.43 -17.09
C ASP A 76 -3.81 -23.14 -15.57
N GLU A 77 -5.01 -22.90 -15.05
CA GLU A 77 -5.25 -22.59 -13.64
C GLU A 77 -5.31 -23.85 -12.76
N THR A 78 -5.17 -25.05 -13.31
CA THR A 78 -5.05 -26.28 -12.50
C THR A 78 -3.66 -26.42 -11.89
N ILE A 79 -2.67 -25.72 -12.43
CA ILE A 79 -1.30 -25.72 -11.92
C ILE A 79 -1.19 -24.77 -10.73
N GLU A 80 -0.85 -25.33 -9.57
CA GLU A 80 -0.78 -24.58 -8.31
C GLU A 80 0.47 -23.68 -8.21
N MET A 81 1.59 -24.08 -8.80
CA MET A 81 2.88 -23.39 -8.63
C MET A 81 2.86 -21.91 -9.06
N PRO A 82 2.30 -21.52 -10.22
CA PRO A 82 2.14 -20.11 -10.59
C PRO A 82 1.24 -19.32 -9.64
N LYS A 83 0.21 -19.95 -9.07
CA LYS A 83 -0.66 -19.31 -8.07
C LYS A 83 0.09 -19.05 -6.77
N CYS A 84 0.91 -20.01 -6.33
CA CYS A 84 1.75 -19.83 -5.15
C CYS A 84 2.82 -18.74 -5.36
N TYR A 85 3.33 -18.57 -6.58
CA TYR A 85 4.19 -17.44 -6.92
C TYR A 85 3.47 -16.11 -6.69
N ILE A 86 2.23 -15.95 -7.16
CA ILE A 86 1.43 -14.74 -6.89
C ILE A 86 1.23 -14.52 -5.38
N ASN A 87 0.84 -15.56 -4.64
CA ASN A 87 0.70 -15.45 -3.19
C ASN A 87 2.03 -15.04 -2.51
N CYS A 88 3.17 -15.55 -2.98
CA CYS A 88 4.49 -15.13 -2.50
C CYS A 88 4.76 -13.64 -2.75
N LEU A 89 4.40 -13.12 -3.93
CA LEU A 89 4.53 -11.68 -4.22
C LEU A 89 3.68 -10.86 -3.24
N LEU A 90 2.42 -11.25 -3.05
CA LEU A 90 1.49 -10.49 -2.22
C LEU A 90 1.92 -10.47 -0.75
N THR A 91 2.39 -11.59 -0.22
CA THR A 91 2.89 -11.67 1.15
C THR A 91 4.22 -10.94 1.32
N SER A 92 5.14 -11.07 0.36
CA SER A 92 6.46 -10.42 0.44
C SER A 92 6.41 -8.90 0.29
N MET A 93 5.40 -8.40 -0.44
CA MET A 93 5.11 -6.97 -0.58
C MET A 93 4.21 -6.42 0.54
N GLU A 94 3.90 -7.23 1.55
CA GLU A 94 3.06 -6.88 2.70
C GLU A 94 1.62 -6.46 2.37
N VAL A 95 1.13 -6.77 1.17
CA VAL A 95 -0.27 -6.52 0.76
C VAL A 95 -1.21 -7.63 1.22
N LEU A 96 -0.67 -8.79 1.58
CA LEU A 96 -1.37 -9.89 2.23
C LEU A 96 -0.64 -10.23 3.53
N SER A 97 -1.32 -10.11 4.66
CA SER A 97 -0.80 -10.52 5.97
C SER A 97 -1.71 -11.58 6.56
N GLU A 98 -1.14 -12.75 6.84
CA GLU A 98 -1.88 -13.95 7.23
C GLU A 98 -2.93 -14.31 6.18
N ASP A 99 -4.15 -13.80 6.35
CA ASP A 99 -5.30 -14.03 5.49
C ASP A 99 -6.05 -12.72 5.16
N THR A 100 -5.50 -11.57 5.55
CA THR A 100 -6.11 -10.25 5.36
C THR A 100 -5.38 -9.48 4.26
N PHE A 101 -6.12 -9.14 3.21
CA PHE A 101 -5.64 -8.24 2.16
C PHE A 101 -5.66 -6.80 2.64
N LYS A 102 -4.69 -6.02 2.15
CA LYS A 102 -4.60 -4.59 2.42
C LYS A 102 -4.78 -3.80 1.11
N PRO A 103 -6.01 -3.31 0.82
CA PRO A 103 -6.32 -2.65 -0.45
C PRO A 103 -5.54 -1.37 -0.72
N ALA A 104 -5.23 -0.58 0.31
CA ALA A 104 -4.49 0.68 0.17
C ALA A 104 -3.03 0.42 -0.27
N GLU A 105 -2.37 -0.55 0.34
CA GLU A 105 -1.02 -0.99 -0.01
C GLU A 105 -1.00 -1.61 -1.41
N THR A 106 -2.04 -2.40 -1.73
CA THR A 106 -2.22 -2.94 -3.08
C THR A 106 -2.31 -1.82 -4.11
N ALA A 107 -3.11 -0.77 -3.86
CA ALA A 107 -3.23 0.36 -4.76
C ALA A 107 -1.92 1.14 -4.92
N ALA A 108 -1.22 1.39 -3.81
CA ALA A 108 0.07 2.08 -3.84
C ALA A 108 1.11 1.34 -4.70
N ILE A 109 1.21 0.02 -4.54
CA ILE A 109 2.17 -0.80 -5.29
C ILE A 109 1.71 -0.98 -6.75
N TYR A 110 0.44 -1.28 -6.97
CA TYR A 110 -0.09 -1.55 -8.30
C TYR A 110 0.02 -0.35 -9.23
N THR A 111 -0.21 0.87 -8.73
CA THR A 111 -0.11 2.10 -9.53
C THR A 111 1.31 2.46 -9.93
N VAL A 112 2.29 2.11 -9.10
CA VAL A 112 3.71 2.26 -9.43
C VAL A 112 4.12 1.26 -10.51
N ILE A 113 3.63 0.01 -10.46
CA ILE A 113 3.95 -1.03 -11.44
C ILE A 113 3.18 -0.83 -12.75
N ASN A 114 1.93 -0.36 -12.67
CA ASN A 114 1.04 -0.18 -13.81
C ASN A 114 0.77 1.31 -14.01
N GLU A 115 1.68 1.97 -14.71
CA GLU A 115 1.56 3.40 -15.04
C GLU A 115 0.20 3.74 -15.66
N GLY A 116 -0.26 4.96 -15.39
CA GLY A 116 -1.55 5.46 -15.90
C GLY A 116 -2.78 4.87 -15.21
N THR A 117 -2.64 4.26 -14.02
CA THR A 117 -3.77 3.88 -13.18
C THR A 117 -4.00 4.89 -12.05
N ASP A 118 -5.27 5.16 -11.76
CA ASP A 118 -5.66 6.00 -10.62
C ASP A 118 -5.65 5.16 -9.33
N VAL A 119 -5.01 5.68 -8.29
CA VAL A 119 -4.85 4.96 -7.01
C VAL A 119 -6.18 4.68 -6.32
N LYS A 120 -7.15 5.61 -6.38
CA LYS A 120 -8.45 5.42 -5.72
C LYS A 120 -9.28 4.38 -6.47
N ASP A 121 -9.16 4.36 -7.79
CA ASP A 121 -9.80 3.34 -8.62
C ASP A 121 -9.27 1.95 -8.29
N VAL A 122 -7.95 1.80 -8.17
CA VAL A 122 -7.35 0.52 -7.79
C VAL A 122 -7.72 0.13 -6.36
N GLU A 123 -7.67 1.07 -5.40
CA GLU A 123 -8.03 0.80 -4.00
C GLU A 123 -9.48 0.33 -3.86
N LYS A 124 -10.40 0.96 -4.60
CA LYS A 124 -11.81 0.55 -4.63
C LYS A 124 -11.95 -0.89 -5.14
N VAL A 125 -11.36 -1.19 -6.30
CA VAL A 125 -11.40 -2.55 -6.88
C VAL A 125 -10.74 -3.57 -5.95
N ALA A 126 -9.59 -3.22 -5.38
CA ALA A 126 -8.86 -4.07 -4.44
C ALA A 126 -9.67 -4.36 -3.17
N THR A 127 -10.50 -3.40 -2.72
CA THR A 127 -11.44 -3.60 -1.61
C THR A 127 -12.55 -4.56 -2.00
N GLU A 128 -13.16 -4.38 -3.18
CA GLU A 128 -14.21 -5.28 -3.70
C GLU A 128 -13.70 -6.72 -3.91
N CYS A 129 -12.43 -6.89 -4.29
CA CYS A 129 -11.80 -8.20 -4.49
C CYS A 129 -11.31 -8.88 -3.19
N SER A 130 -11.34 -8.19 -2.05
CA SER A 130 -10.68 -8.62 -0.81
C SER A 130 -11.46 -9.67 0.01
N GLU A 131 -12.78 -9.74 -0.14
CA GLU A 131 -13.60 -10.75 0.51
C GLU A 131 -13.45 -12.10 -0.21
N ARG A 132 -12.75 -13.03 0.44
CA ARG A 132 -12.27 -14.28 -0.18
C ARG A 132 -12.40 -15.45 0.77
N ASN A 133 -12.77 -16.63 0.25
CA ASN A 133 -13.06 -17.83 1.04
C ASN A 133 -12.35 -19.10 0.52
N GLU A 134 -11.40 -18.96 -0.41
CA GLU A 134 -10.63 -20.07 -0.94
C GLU A 134 -9.81 -20.73 0.18
N THR A 135 -9.78 -22.06 0.21
CA THR A 135 -9.08 -22.82 1.27
C THR A 135 -7.56 -22.80 1.09
N SER A 136 -7.07 -22.87 -0.15
CA SER A 136 -5.64 -22.75 -0.44
C SER A 136 -5.21 -21.28 -0.42
N LYS A 137 -4.10 -20.99 0.27
CA LYS A 137 -3.47 -19.65 0.27
C LYS A 137 -3.04 -19.24 -1.14
N CYS A 138 -2.57 -20.20 -1.94
CA CYS A 138 -2.14 -19.94 -3.30
C CYS A 138 -3.32 -19.54 -4.19
N ASP A 139 -4.43 -20.26 -4.11
CA ASP A 139 -5.67 -19.89 -4.82
C ASP A 139 -6.18 -18.54 -4.36
N ARG A 140 -6.22 -18.29 -3.04
CA ARG A 140 -6.72 -17.04 -2.48
C ARG A 140 -5.93 -15.82 -2.99
N GLY A 141 -4.59 -15.89 -2.94
CA GLY A 141 -3.73 -14.83 -3.43
C GLY A 141 -3.85 -14.64 -4.95
N TYR A 142 -3.89 -15.73 -5.70
CA TYR A 142 -4.08 -15.68 -7.16
C TYR A 142 -5.40 -15.02 -7.54
N GLU A 143 -6.49 -15.49 -6.95
CA GLU A 143 -7.83 -15.02 -7.25
C GLU A 143 -7.97 -13.54 -6.89
N TYR A 144 -7.43 -13.09 -5.75
CA TYR A 144 -7.37 -11.67 -5.40
C TYR A 144 -6.76 -10.81 -6.51
N LEU A 145 -5.55 -11.15 -6.97
CA LEU A 145 -4.87 -10.36 -7.99
C LEU A 145 -5.53 -10.48 -9.38
N LYS A 146 -6.06 -11.66 -9.74
CA LYS A 146 -6.84 -11.89 -10.96
C LYS A 146 -8.07 -11.00 -11.02
N CYS A 147 -8.80 -10.88 -9.92
CA CYS A 147 -9.97 -10.00 -9.80
C CYS A 147 -9.59 -8.54 -10.09
N ILE A 148 -8.53 -8.04 -9.44
CA ILE A 148 -8.06 -6.67 -9.65
C ILE A 148 -7.63 -6.46 -11.10
N LYS A 149 -6.80 -7.36 -11.62
CA LYS A 149 -6.26 -7.23 -12.97
C LYS A 149 -7.37 -7.22 -14.02
N THR A 150 -8.32 -8.15 -13.91
CA THR A 150 -9.47 -8.24 -14.83
C THR A 150 -10.34 -6.99 -14.77
N ALA A 151 -10.71 -6.55 -13.57
CA ALA A 151 -11.53 -5.35 -13.40
C ALA A 151 -10.83 -4.08 -13.93
N MET A 152 -9.53 -3.93 -13.70
CA MET A 152 -8.76 -2.79 -14.19
C MET A 152 -8.59 -2.81 -15.72
N MET A 153 -8.47 -3.99 -16.34
CA MET A 153 -8.47 -4.12 -17.81
C MET A 153 -9.81 -3.73 -18.42
N GLU A 154 -10.93 -4.23 -17.87
CA GLU A 154 -12.26 -3.87 -18.33
C GLU A 154 -12.52 -2.37 -18.22
N LYS A 155 -12.00 -1.75 -17.16
CA LYS A 155 -12.11 -0.30 -16.96
C LYS A 155 -11.35 0.49 -18.02
N ARG A 156 -10.14 0.04 -18.40
CA ARG A 156 -9.35 0.67 -19.48
C ARG A 156 -10.01 0.54 -20.86
N LEU A 157 -10.74 -0.53 -21.13
CA LEU A 157 -11.45 -0.72 -22.40
C LEU A 157 -12.69 0.18 -22.55
N LYS A 158 -13.18 0.79 -21.47
CA LYS A 158 -14.37 1.66 -21.46
C LYS A 158 -14.04 3.15 -21.45
N GLN A 159 -12.76 3.51 -21.39
CA GLN A 159 -12.25 4.88 -21.44
C GLN A 159 -11.89 5.27 -22.87
#